data_AF-A0A371I0N2-F1
#
_entry.id   AF-A0A371I0N2-F1
#
_cell.length_a   1.000
_cell.length_b   1.000
_cell.length_c   1.000
_cell.angle_alpha   90.00
_cell.angle_beta   90.00
_cell.angle_gamma   90.00
#
_symmetry.space_group_name_H-M   'P 1'
#
loop_
_entity.id
_entity.type
_entity.pdbx_description
1 polymer ?
#
loop_
_entity_poly.entity_id
_entity_poly.type
_entity_poly.pdbx_seq_one_letter_code
_entity_poly.pdbx_strand_id
1 'polypeptide(L)'
;MDNNQAEYEALLAKMRLAKELEVKTLTAKSDSKLITGQVNGEYQTRDSQLMKYLDKATKMAATFEKFTLLHVPKEQNKRVDLL
;
A
#
# COMPACT_ATOMS: atom_id res chain seq x y z
N MET A 1 -2.57 16.66 6.77
CA MET A 1 -1.92 15.56 6.04
C MET A 1 -2.72 15.33 4.78
N ASP A 2 -2.06 15.21 3.64
CA ASP A 2 -2.73 14.90 2.39
C ASP A 2 -3.24 13.44 2.43
N ASN A 3 -4.40 13.16 1.83
CA ASN A 3 -5.07 11.86 1.93
C ASN A 3 -4.15 10.72 1.45
N ASN A 4 -3.39 10.98 0.40
CA ASN A 4 -2.44 10.03 -0.19
C ASN A 4 -1.29 9.67 0.77
N GLN A 5 -0.82 10.63 1.57
CA GLN A 5 0.26 10.38 2.51
C GLN A 5 -0.19 9.45 3.64
N ALA A 6 -1.39 9.69 4.20
CA ALA A 6 -1.94 8.87 5.26
C ALA A 6 -2.17 7.42 4.80
N GLU A 7 -2.64 7.22 3.57
CA GLU A 7 -2.83 5.89 2.99
C GLU A 7 -1.50 5.16 2.75
N TYR A 8 -0.46 5.86 2.30
CA TYR A 8 0.89 5.28 2.15
C TYR A 8 1.48 4.84 3.51
N GLU A 9 1.35 5.67 4.54
CA GLU A 9 1.79 5.31 5.89
C GLU A 9 1.03 4.08 6.42
N ALA A 10 -0.29 4.04 6.22
CA ALA A 10 -1.12 2.90 6.60
C ALA A 10 -0.73 1.62 5.86
N LEU A 11 -0.42 1.70 4.57
CA LEU A 11 0.07 0.55 3.79
C LEU A 11 1.42 0.06 4.33
N LEU A 12 2.38 0.97 4.53
CA LEU A 12 3.71 0.63 5.05
C LEU A 12 3.65 0.01 6.44
N ALA A 13 2.77 0.52 7.32
CA ALA A 13 2.56 -0.05 8.65
C ALA A 13 2.05 -1.50 8.58
N LYS A 14 1.05 -1.77 7.73
CA LYS A 14 0.53 -3.13 7.50
C LYS A 14 1.60 -4.07 6.96
N MET A 15 2.44 -3.61 6.04
CA MET A 15 3.54 -4.41 5.48
C MET A 15 4.62 -4.71 6.53
N ARG A 16 4.98 -3.73 7.38
CA ARG A 16 5.92 -3.96 8.49
C ARG A 16 5.41 -5.02 9.44
N LEU A 17 4.15 -4.92 9.87
CA LEU A 17 3.53 -5.92 10.73
C LEU A 17 3.52 -7.31 10.09
N ALA A 18 3.14 -7.41 8.81
CA ALA A 18 3.15 -8.68 8.09
C ALA A 18 4.56 -9.29 8.02
N LYS A 19 5.60 -8.46 7.84
CA LYS A 19 6.99 -8.90 7.85
C LYS A 19 7.45 -9.38 9.22
N GLU A 20 7.08 -8.68 10.29
CA GLU A 20 7.36 -9.09 11.68
C GLU A 20 6.69 -10.42 12.03
N LEU A 21 5.54 -10.70 11.41
CA LEU A 21 4.84 -11.98 11.52
C LEU A 21 5.36 -13.04 10.53
N GLU A 22 6.49 -12.80 9.87
CA GLU A 22 7.13 -13.70 8.90
C GLU A 22 6.20 -14.15 7.76
N VAL A 23 5.23 -13.30 7.39
CA VAL A 23 4.32 -13.57 6.28
C VAL A 23 5.12 -13.58 4.99
N LYS A 24 5.04 -14.68 4.24
CA LYS A 24 5.74 -14.85 2.95
C LYS A 24 4.99 -14.22 1.78
N THR A 25 3.66 -14.31 1.81
CA THR A 25 2.79 -13.80 0.75
C THR A 25 1.79 -12.81 1.32
N LEU A 26 1.86 -11.56 0.86
CA LEU A 26 1.01 -10.47 1.36
C LEU A 26 0.08 -9.97 0.25
N THR A 27 -1.23 -10.00 0.51
CA THR A 27 -2.23 -9.32 -0.31
C THR A 27 -2.81 -8.15 0.47
N ALA A 28 -2.50 -6.94 0.04
CA ALA A 28 -3.03 -5.71 0.61
C ALA A 28 -4.19 -5.18 -0.24
N LYS A 29 -5.12 -4.46 0.40
CA LYS A 29 -6.25 -3.81 -0.25
C LYS A 29 -6.18 -2.31 0.03
N SER A 30 -6.43 -1.50 -1.01
CA SER A 30 -6.48 -0.05 -0.91
C SER A 30 -7.65 0.49 -1.74
N ASP A 31 -8.33 1.50 -1.22
CA ASP A 31 -9.38 2.24 -1.93
C ASP A 31 -8.87 3.39 -2.78
N SER A 32 -7.55 3.56 -2.84
CA SER A 32 -6.90 4.57 -3.67
C SER A 32 -6.35 3.98 -4.95
N LYS A 33 -7.01 4.32 -6.07
CA LYS A 33 -6.55 3.95 -7.41
C LYS A 33 -5.15 4.48 -7.70
N LEU A 34 -4.84 5.67 -7.19
CA LEU A 34 -3.54 6.30 -7.36
C LEU A 34 -2.44 5.43 -6.75
N ILE A 35 -2.59 5.06 -5.48
CA ILE A 35 -1.57 4.27 -4.77
C ILE A 35 -1.47 2.87 -5.37
N THR A 36 -2.59 2.23 -5.68
CA THR A 36 -2.55 0.91 -6.31
C THR A 36 -1.82 0.94 -7.64
N GLY A 37 -2.13 1.91 -8.51
CA GLY A 37 -1.44 2.00 -9.79
C GLY A 37 0.01 2.43 -9.65
N GLN A 38 0.37 3.28 -8.69
CA GLN A 38 1.79 3.65 -8.45
C GLN A 38 2.62 2.44 -8.00
N VAL A 39 2.14 1.70 -6.99
CA VAL A 39 2.85 0.54 -6.45
C VAL A 39 2.88 -0.63 -7.45
N ASN A 40 1.84 -0.79 -8.28
CA ASN A 40 1.83 -1.77 -9.37
C ASN A 40 2.64 -1.31 -10.60
N GLY A 41 3.19 -0.08 -10.60
CA GLY A 41 3.98 0.47 -11.72
C GLY A 41 3.15 0.97 -12.90
N GLU A 42 1.83 1.02 -12.78
CA GLU A 42 0.89 1.54 -13.78
C GLU A 42 0.88 3.08 -13.84
N TYR A 43 1.19 3.74 -12.72
CA TYR A 43 1.22 5.20 -12.62
C TYR A 43 2.58 5.72 -12.16
N GLN A 44 3.04 6.80 -12.80
CA GLN A 44 4.19 7.56 -12.35
C GLN A 44 3.73 8.75 -11.51
N THR A 45 4.47 9.07 -10.44
CA THR A 45 4.24 10.27 -9.64
C THR A 45 5.35 11.29 -9.88
N ARG A 46 4.97 12.56 -10.07
CA ARG A 46 5.91 13.70 -10.16
C ARG A 46 6.13 14.38 -8.82
N ASP A 47 5.36 14.00 -7.81
CA ASP A 47 5.48 14.53 -6.48
C ASP A 47 6.67 13.88 -5.76
N SER A 48 7.68 14.69 -5.44
CA SER A 48 8.92 14.23 -4.81
C SER A 48 8.73 13.55 -3.44
N GLN A 49 7.66 13.89 -2.72
CA GLN A 49 7.33 13.26 -1.44
C GLN A 49 6.66 11.90 -1.67
N LEU A 50 5.72 11.81 -2.61
CA LEU A 50 5.09 10.54 -2.96
C LEU A 50 6.08 9.55 -3.60
N MET A 51 7.08 10.03 -4.35
CA MET A 51 8.16 9.16 -4.85
C MET A 51 8.92 8.46 -3.71
N LYS A 52 9.17 9.15 -2.60
CA LYS A 52 9.83 8.55 -1.42
C LYS A 52 8.97 7.46 -0.78
N TYR A 53 7.65 7.67 -0.76
CA TYR A 53 6.72 6.67 -0.24
C TYR A 53 6.61 5.45 -1.16
N LEU A 54 6.55 5.70 -2.47
CA LEU A 54 6.55 4.64 -3.47
C LEU A 54 7.83 3.80 -3.38
N ASP A 55 9.01 4.43 -3.32
CA ASP A 55 10.29 3.72 -3.17
C ASP A 55 10.32 2.84 -1.90
N LYS A 56 9.84 3.35 -0.76
CA LYS A 56 9.71 2.58 0.48
C LYS A 56 8.75 1.39 0.32
N ALA A 57 7.59 1.61 -0.30
CA ALA A 57 6.57 0.58 -0.49
C ALA A 57 7.09 -0.52 -1.42
N THR A 58 7.75 -0.16 -2.53
CA THR A 58 8.35 -1.10 -3.47
C THR A 58 9.47 -1.91 -2.83
N LYS A 59 10.37 -1.27 -2.06
CA LYS A 59 11.42 -1.97 -1.30
C LYS A 59 10.85 -2.94 -0.28
N MET A 60 9.78 -2.55 0.42
CA MET A 60 9.11 -3.42 1.37
C MET A 60 8.41 -4.59 0.67
N ALA A 61 7.75 -4.34 -0.47
CA ALA A 61 7.09 -5.37 -1.28
C ALA A 61 8.10 -6.44 -1.74
N ALA A 62 9.31 -6.02 -2.11
CA ALA A 62 10.40 -6.92 -2.51
C ALA A 62 10.92 -7.83 -1.38
N THR A 63 10.55 -7.59 -0.12
CA THR A 63 10.90 -8.48 1.00
C THR A 63 9.96 -9.68 1.14
N PHE A 64 8.82 -9.67 0.46
CA PHE A 64 7.87 -10.78 0.42
C PHE A 64 8.19 -11.69 -0.76
N GLU A 65 7.98 -13.00 -0.62
CA GLU A 65 8.06 -13.94 -1.75
C GLU A 65 7.01 -13.58 -2.82
N LYS A 66 5.84 -13.08 -2.38
CA LYS A 66 4.80 -12.55 -3.26
C LYS A 66 4.06 -11.41 -2.60
N PHE A 67 3.95 -10.29 -3.31
CA PHE A 67 3.14 -9.14 -2.89
C PHE A 67 2.09 -8.83 -3.96
N THR A 68 0.88 -8.48 -3.52
CA THR A 68 -0.20 -8.04 -4.40
C THR A 68 -0.97 -6.91 -3.75
N LEU A 69 -1.14 -5.80 -4.46
CA LEU A 69 -1.96 -4.68 -4.01
C LEU A 69 -3.21 -4.59 -4.90
N LEU A 70 -4.36 -4.86 -4.30
CA LEU A 70 -5.66 -4.83 -4.97
C LEU A 70 -6.38 -3.51 -4.68
N HIS A 71 -6.88 -2.90 -5.74
CA HIS A 71 -7.80 -1.78 -5.60
C HIS A 71 -9.19 -2.31 -5.20
N VAL A 72 -9.77 -1.75 -4.15
CA VAL A 72 -11.15 -2.04 -3.72
C VAL A 72 -11.95 -0.75 -3.59
N PRO A 73 -13.19 -0.66 -4.08
CA PRO A 73 -14.01 0.53 -3.86
C PRO A 73 -14.12 0.85 -2.37
N LYS A 74 -14.14 2.14 -2.01
CA LYS A 74 -14.19 2.62 -0.62
C LYS A 74 -15.32 1.99 0.20
N GLU A 75 -16.46 1.69 -0.44
CA GLU A 75 -17.59 0.99 0.17
C GLU A 75 -17.27 -0.44 0.62
N GLN A 76 -16.32 -1.12 -0.04
CA GLN A 76 -15.85 -2.46 0.34
C GLN A 76 -14.70 -2.42 1.35
N ASN A 77 -13.98 -1.29 1.46
CA ASN A 77 -12.93 -1.10 2.46
C ASN A 77 -13.50 -0.79 3.87
N LYS A 78 -14.77 -0.35 3.95
CA LYS A 78 -15.49 -0.09 5.20
C LYS A 78 -15.72 -1.32 6.10
N ARG A 79 -15.52 -2.55 5.60
CA ARG A 79 -15.61 -3.75 6.46
C ARG A 79 -14.51 -3.84 7.53
N VAL A 80 -13.48 -2.99 7.44
CA VAL A 80 -12.42 -2.90 8.46
C VAL A 80 -12.73 -1.79 9.50
N ASP A 81 -13.83 -1.05 9.33
CA ASP A 81 -14.26 0.06 10.20
C ASP A 81 -15.49 -0.31 11.05
N LEU A 82 -15.57 -1.58 11.43
CA LEU A 82 -16.49 -2.07 12.46
C LEU A 82 -15.66 -2.32 13.73
N LEU A 83 -15.50 -1.26 14.52
CA LEU A 83 -15.24 -1.34 15.97
C LEU A 83 -16.55 -1.02 16.70
#